data_AF-A0A920QLX3-F1
#
_entry.id   AF-A0A920QLX3-F1
#
_cell.length_a   1.000
_cell.length_b   1.000
_cell.length_c   1.000
_cell.angle_alpha   90.00
_cell.angle_beta   90.00
_cell.angle_gamma   90.00
#
_symmetry.space_group_name_H-M   'P 1'
#
loop_
_entity.id
_entity.type
_entity.pdbx_description
1 polymer ?
#
loop_
_entity_poly.entity_id
_entity_poly.type
_entity_poly.pdbx_seq_one_letter_code
_entity_poly.pdbx_strand_id
1 'polypeptide(L)' 'MDKEPFYKTKILNTVCEEANCPNIGECWNGGTATFMLMGDTCTRGAASVQSSLQNIPLRLIHEPYKLAERLKK' A
#
# COMPACT_ATOMS: atom_id res chain seq x y z
N MET A 1 8.91 -11.72 -19.64
CA MET A 1 9.32 -11.01 -18.41
C MET A 1 8.18 -10.07 -18.06
N ASP A 2 7.15 -10.61 -17.45
CA ASP A 2 5.93 -9.86 -17.18
C ASP A 2 6.24 -8.86 -16.07
N LYS A 3 6.20 -7.57 -16.40
CA LYS A 3 6.40 -6.51 -15.41
C LYS A 3 5.24 -6.59 -14.42
N GLU A 4 5.54 -6.87 -13.16
CA GLU A 4 4.58 -6.81 -12.06
C GLU A 4 3.78 -5.49 -12.12
N PRO A 5 2.45 -5.52 -11.95
CA PRO A 5 1.59 -4.34 -12.07
C PRO A 5 2.02 -3.25 -11.08
N PHE A 6 1.76 -1.98 -11.42
CA PHE A 6 2.23 -0.82 -10.64
C PHE A 6 1.69 -0.80 -9.20
N TYR A 7 0.46 -1.29 -9.01
CA TYR A 7 -0.21 -1.38 -7.71
C TYR A 7 0.34 -2.51 -6.85
N LYS A 8 1.05 -3.49 -7.44
CA LYS A 8 1.61 -4.63 -6.71
C LYS A 8 3.08 -4.38 -6.40
N THR A 9 3.37 -4.28 -5.12
CA THR A 9 4.72 -3.99 -4.61
C THR A 9 5.10 -4.98 -3.52
N LYS A 10 6.39 -5.28 -3.39
CA LYS A 10 6.91 -6.18 -2.32
C LYS A 10 7.16 -5.46 -0.99
N ILE A 11 6.88 -4.16 -0.94
CA ILE A 11 7.41 -3.25 0.10
C ILE A 11 6.38 -2.25 0.62
N LEU A 12 5.23 -2.12 -0.05
CA LEU A 12 4.13 -1.21 0.26
C LEU A 12 2.80 -1.92 0.09
N ASN A 13 1.91 -1.68 1.03
CA ASN A 13 0.53 -2.14 0.99
C ASN A 13 -0.32 -1.08 0.28
N THR A 14 -1.50 -1.49 -0.19
CA THR A 14 -2.51 -0.55 -0.72
C THR A 14 -3.72 -0.58 0.19
N VAL A 15 -4.34 0.58 0.42
CA VAL A 15 -5.62 0.60 1.15
C VAL A 15 -6.71 -0.14 0.35
N CYS A 16 -6.52 -0.27 -0.96
CA CYS A 16 -7.41 -1.02 -1.83
C CYS A 16 -7.53 -2.49 -1.40
N GLU A 17 -6.39 -3.12 -1.10
CA GLU A 17 -6.33 -4.51 -0.63
C GLU A 17 -6.67 -4.62 0.86
N GLU A 18 -6.01 -3.83 1.72
CA GLU A 18 -6.18 -3.92 3.18
C GLU A 18 -7.62 -3.68 3.63
N ALA A 19 -8.33 -2.76 2.96
CA ALA A 19 -9.71 -2.42 3.29
C ALA A 19 -10.76 -3.20 2.50
N ASN A 20 -10.37 -4.22 1.72
CA ASN A 20 -11.28 -4.99 0.86
C ASN A 20 -12.16 -4.07 -0.02
N CYS A 21 -11.54 -3.10 -0.68
CA CYS A 21 -12.26 -2.09 -1.45
C CYS A 21 -13.06 -2.75 -2.59
N PRO A 22 -14.39 -2.52 -2.69
CA PRO A 22 -15.22 -3.12 -3.74
C PRO A 22 -14.87 -2.61 -5.14
N ASN A 23 -14.18 -1.46 -5.24
CA ASN A 23 -13.85 -0.81 -6.51
C ASN A 23 -12.41 -1.13 -6.98
N ILE A 24 -11.72 -2.08 -6.33
CA ILE A 24 -10.29 -2.36 -6.57
C ILE A 24 -9.97 -2.64 -8.05
N GLY A 25 -10.80 -3.42 -8.73
CA GLY A 25 -10.62 -3.75 -10.15
C GLY A 25 -10.83 -2.54 -11.08
N GLU A 26 -11.83 -1.71 -10.79
CA GLU A 26 -12.09 -0.49 -11.56
C GLU A 26 -10.92 0.49 -11.44
N CYS A 27 -10.47 0.77 -10.21
CA CYS A 27 -9.37 1.70 -9.97
C CYS A 27 -8.08 1.24 -10.66
N TRP A 28 -7.68 -0.02 -10.49
CA TRP A 28 -6.44 -0.55 -11.06
C TRP A 28 -6.44 -0.58 -12.58
N ASN A 29 -7.57 -0.97 -13.20
CA ASN A 29 -7.72 -0.92 -14.65
C ASN A 29 -7.70 0.53 -15.18
N GLY A 30 -8.19 1.48 -14.38
CA GLY A 30 -8.09 2.92 -14.64
C GLY A 30 -6.71 3.53 -14.33
N GLY A 31 -5.71 2.73 -13.95
CA GLY A 31 -4.36 3.22 -13.63
C GLY A 31 -4.27 3.99 -12.31
N THR A 32 -5.22 3.79 -11.40
CA THR A 32 -5.29 4.46 -10.10
C THR A 32 -5.11 3.45 -8.96
N ALA A 33 -4.24 3.76 -8.00
CA ALA A 33 -4.12 3.03 -6.75
C ALA A 33 -3.76 3.99 -5.60
N THR A 34 -4.18 3.64 -4.39
CA THR A 34 -3.84 4.40 -3.17
C THR A 34 -2.94 3.54 -2.29
N PHE A 35 -1.69 3.97 -2.15
CA PHE A 35 -0.68 3.27 -1.36
C PHE A 35 -0.76 3.69 0.10
N MET A 36 -0.56 2.73 0.99
CA MET A 36 -0.33 2.98 2.41
C MET A 36 1.15 3.19 2.64
N LEU A 37 1.47 4.23 3.41
CA LEU A 37 2.79 4.43 3.99
C LEU A 37 2.73 4.03 5.46
N MET A 38 3.89 3.72 6.03
CA MET A 38 4.06 3.31 7.41
C MET A 38 3.59 1.87 7.71
N GLY A 39 3.45 1.04 6.67
CA GLY A 39 2.98 -0.35 6.78
C GLY A 39 1.46 -0.48 6.79
N ASP A 40 0.99 -1.65 7.20
CA ASP A 40 -0.44 -2.03 7.27
C ASP A 40 -1.11 -1.71 8.61
N THR A 41 -0.31 -1.42 9.64
CA THR A 41 -0.77 -1.36 11.02
C THR A 41 -1.24 0.04 11.41
N CYS A 42 -2.51 0.16 11.78
CA CYS A 42 -3.12 1.37 12.33
C CYS A 42 -3.24 1.29 13.86
N THR A 43 -2.51 2.14 14.57
CA THR A 43 -2.56 2.22 16.04
C THR A 43 -3.86 2.83 16.58
N ARG A 44 -4.72 3.38 15.71
CA ARG A 44 -6.02 3.95 16.06
C ARG A 44 -7.17 2.94 16.03
N GLY A 45 -6.92 1.69 15.64
CA GLY A 45 -7.94 0.63 15.73
C GLY A 45 -9.04 0.68 14.67
N ALA A 46 -8.70 0.89 13.40
CA ALA A 46 -9.70 0.90 12.32
C ALA A 46 -10.06 -0.53 11.89
N ALA A 47 -11.36 -0.82 11.76
CA ALA A 47 -11.84 -2.16 11.40
C ALA A 47 -11.40 -2.63 10.00
N SER A 48 -11.03 -1.68 9.13
CA SER A 48 -10.73 -1.92 7.73
C SER A 48 -9.24 -2.05 7.43
N VAL A 49 -8.35 -2.03 8.42
CA VAL A 49 -6.90 -2.26 8.23
C VAL A 49 -6.36 -2.99 9.45
N GLN A 50 -5.18 -3.61 9.34
CA GLN A 50 -4.58 -4.30 10.49
C GLN A 50 -4.41 -3.32 11.65
N SER A 51 -4.84 -3.72 12.85
CA SER A 51 -4.80 -2.87 14.04
C SER A 51 -3.96 -3.55 15.13
N SER A 52 -2.82 -2.95 15.48
CA SER A 52 -1.92 -3.44 16.53
C SER A 52 -1.35 -2.26 17.31
N LEU A 53 -1.19 -2.42 18.63
CA LEU A 53 -0.55 -1.45 19.53
C LEU A 53 0.99 -1.60 19.58
N GLN A 54 1.56 -2.58 18.85
CA GLN A 54 3.00 -2.88 18.88
C GLN A 54 3.59 -3.01 17.47
N ASN A 55 4.89 -2.64 17.39
CA ASN A 55 5.80 -2.74 16.25
C ASN A 55 5.49 -1.81 15.06
N ILE A 56 5.88 -0.54 15.18
CA ILE A 56 6.19 0.29 14.00
C ILE A 56 7.64 -0.03 13.62
N PRO A 57 7.91 -0.77 12.52
CA PRO A 57 9.27 -1.01 12.10
C PRO A 57 9.94 0.32 11.73
N LEU A 58 11.15 0.58 12.26
CA LEU A 58 11.98 1.78 12.01
C LEU A 58 12.40 1.96 10.53
N ARG A 59 11.85 1.20 9.59
CA ARG A 59 12.28 1.14 8.18
C ARG A 59 11.42 1.99 7.23
N LEU A 60 10.92 3.12 7.71
CA LEU A 60 9.97 3.99 6.99
C LEU A 60 10.62 5.12 6.18
N ILE A 61 11.87 5.49 6.48
CA ILE A 61 12.50 6.71 5.93
C ILE A 61 12.58 6.70 4.38
N HIS A 62 12.82 5.54 3.78
CA HIS A 62 12.98 5.42 2.32
C HIS A 62 11.71 4.99 1.60
N GLU A 63 10.62 4.78 2.33
CA GLU A 63 9.35 4.32 1.79
C GLU A 63 8.78 5.30 0.73
N PRO A 64 8.77 6.63 0.95
CA PRO A 64 8.31 7.57 -0.08
C PRO A 64 9.18 7.54 -1.35
N TYR A 65 10.50 7.42 -1.19
CA TYR A 65 11.42 7.37 -2.33
C TYR A 65 11.21 6.11 -3.17
N LYS A 66 11.04 4.95 -2.52
CA LYS A 66 10.77 3.68 -3.21
C LYS A 66 9.45 3.72 -3.98
N LEU A 67 8.42 4.32 -3.40
CA LEU A 67 7.15 4.54 -4.11
C LEU A 67 7.37 5.40 -5.36
N ALA A 68 8.08 6.53 -5.21
CA ALA A 68 8.38 7.42 -6.33
C ALA A 68 9.15 6.70 -7.46
N GLU A 69 10.21 5.96 -7.14
CA GLU A 69 10.98 5.19 -8.13
C GLU A 69 10.14 4.15 -8.87
N ARG A 70 9.17 3.54 -8.19
CA ARG A 70 8.28 2.54 -8.79
C ARG A 70 7.26 3.17 -9.75
N LEU A 71 6.77 4.36 -9.43
CA LEU A 71 5.77 5.09 -10.23
C LEU A 71 6.41 5.85 -11.42
N LYS A 72 7.73 6.05 -11.42
CA LYS A 72 8.45 6.58 -12.57
C LYS A 72 8.34 5.59 -13.73
N LYS A 73 7.83 6.09 -14.86
CA LYS A 73 7.69 5.35 -16.13
C LYS A 73 9.05 5.09 -16.77
#